data_AF-A0A964P6U0-F1
#
_entry.id   AF-A0A964P6U0-F1
#
_cell.length_a   1.000
_cell.length_b   1.000
_cell.length_c   1.000
_cell.angle_alpha   90.00
_cell.angle_beta   90.00
_cell.angle_gamma   90.00
#
_symmetry.space_group_name_H-M   'P 1'
#
loop_
_entity.id
_entity.type
_entity.pdbx_description
1 polymer ?
#
loop_
_entity_poly.entity_id
_entity_poly.type
_entity_poly.pdbx_seq_one_letter_code
_entity_poly.pdbx_strand_id
1 'polypeptide(L)' 'QPMGQIFNTVTNGVRNMAGYGSQVPIEDRWAIVAYVRALQRSQNASIDDVPQSKRGEL' A
#
# COMPACT_ATOMS: atom_id res chain seq x y z
N GLN A 1 3.48 6.57 7.71
CA GLN A 1 3.49 7.51 6.57
C GLN A 1 2.05 7.86 6.21
N PRO A 2 1.74 9.08 5.73
CA PRO A 2 0.43 9.44 5.15
C PRO A 2 0.25 8.86 3.73
N MET A 3 -1.00 8.65 3.29
CA MET A 3 -1.31 8.13 1.93
C MET A 3 -0.75 9.02 0.82
N GLY A 4 -0.93 10.34 0.96
CA GLY A 4 -0.43 11.32 -0.01
C GLY A 4 1.09 11.32 -0.15
N GLN A 5 1.83 10.91 0.89
CA GLN A 5 3.29 10.80 0.80
C GLN A 5 3.71 9.64 -0.11
N ILE A 6 3.04 8.49 -0.01
CA ILE A 6 3.30 7.33 -0.89
C ILE A 6 2.94 7.70 -2.33
N PHE A 7 1.79 8.36 -2.54
CA PHE A 7 1.38 8.83 -3.86
C PHE A 7 2.41 9.80 -4.47
N ASN A 8 2.90 10.75 -3.66
CA ASN A 8 3.93 11.71 -4.08
C ASN A 8 5.24 11.01 -4.43
N THR A 9 5.66 10.02 -3.65
CA THR A 9 6.86 9.21 -3.94
C THR A 9 6.72 8.43 -5.25
N VAL A 10 5.57 7.81 -5.52
CA VAL A 10 5.34 7.10 -6.79
C VAL A 10 5.34 8.08 -7.96
N THR A 11 4.77 9.27 -7.78
CA THR A 11 4.65 10.28 -8.84
C THR A 11 5.96 10.97 -9.16
N ASN A 12 6.66 11.46 -8.14
CA ASN A 12 7.81 12.37 -8.27
C ASN A 12 9.14 11.71 -7.89
N GLY A 13 9.12 10.51 -7.29
CA GLY A 13 10.31 9.86 -6.75
C GLY A 13 10.67 10.37 -5.35
N VAL A 14 11.70 9.78 -4.76
CA VAL A 14 12.29 10.23 -3.50
C VAL A 14 13.76 9.78 -3.42
N ARG A 15 14.68 10.71 -3.15
CA ARG A 15 16.13 10.43 -3.10
C ARG A 15 16.60 9.74 -4.40
N ASN A 16 17.11 8.51 -4.30
CA ASN A 16 17.59 7.71 -5.43
C ASN A 16 16.47 6.93 -6.15
N MET A 17 15.24 6.94 -5.62
CA MET A 17 14.09 6.32 -6.29
C MET A 17 13.52 7.29 -7.33
N ALA A 18 13.53 6.88 -8.60
CA ALA A 18 12.92 7.63 -9.70
C ALA A 18 11.40 7.77 -9.53
N GLY A 19 10.84 8.86 -10.06
CA GLY A 19 9.40 9.02 -10.18
C GLY A 19 8.85 8.27 -11.38
N TYR A 20 7.69 7.64 -11.21
CA TYR A 20 7.00 6.86 -12.24
C TYR A 20 5.80 7.60 -12.83
N GLY A 21 5.69 8.90 -12.57
CA GLY A 21 4.50 9.68 -12.92
C GLY A 21 4.26 9.91 -14.40
N SER A 22 5.24 9.68 -15.27
CA SER A 22 5.03 9.68 -16.72
C SER A 22 4.59 8.32 -17.26
N GLN A 23 4.78 7.25 -16.50
CA GLN A 23 4.61 5.86 -16.95
C GLN A 23 3.33 5.22 -16.39
N VAL A 24 2.89 5.66 -15.21
CA VAL A 24 1.74 5.07 -14.50
C VAL A 24 0.57 6.07 -14.49
N PRO A 25 -0.64 5.71 -14.95
CA PRO A 25 -1.83 6.54 -14.82
C PRO A 25 -2.11 6.97 -13.37
N ILE A 26 -2.83 8.08 -13.17
CA ILE A 26 -3.11 8.61 -11.81
C ILE A 26 -3.92 7.61 -10.97
N GLU A 27 -4.91 6.96 -11.58
CA GLU A 27 -5.74 5.93 -10.95
C GLU A 27 -4.91 4.73 -10.46
N ASP A 28 -4.00 4.24 -11.30
CA ASP A 28 -3.12 3.12 -10.96
C ASP A 28 -2.14 3.47 -9.84
N ARG A 29 -1.73 4.73 -9.71
CA ARG A 29 -0.91 5.17 -8.56
C ARG A 29 -1.68 5.05 -7.25
N TRP A 30 -2.97 5.36 -7.24
CA TRP A 30 -3.82 5.14 -6.07
C TRP A 30 -4.01 3.65 -5.78
N ALA A 31 -4.13 2.81 -6.81
CA ALA A 31 -4.16 1.35 -6.65
C ALA A 31 -2.86 0.82 -6.02
N ILE A 32 -1.70 1.29 -6.47
CA ILE A 32 -0.38 0.98 -5.87
C ILE A 32 -0.34 1.41 -4.40
N VAL A 33 -0.77 2.64 -4.09
CA VAL A 33 -0.83 3.15 -2.71
C VAL A 33 -1.71 2.25 -1.85
N ALA A 34 -2.91 1.87 -2.32
CA ALA A 34 -3.82 1.00 -1.60
C ALA A 34 -3.21 -0.39 -1.35
N TYR A 35 -2.53 -0.96 -2.35
CA TYR A 35 -1.91 -2.27 -2.22
C TYR A 35 -0.74 -2.27 -1.23
N VAL A 36 0.14 -1.27 -1.30
CA VAL A 36 1.24 -1.11 -0.32
C VAL A 36 0.70 -1.01 1.10
N ARG A 37 -0.48 -0.42 1.28
CA ARG A 37 -1.12 -0.29 2.59
C ARG A 37 -1.76 -1.56 3.09
N ALA A 38 -2.40 -2.32 2.20
CA ALA A 38 -2.86 -3.65 2.51
C ALA A 38 -1.68 -4.52 2.97
N LEU A 39 -0.53 -4.45 2.28
CA LEU A 39 0.67 -5.20 2.63
C LEU A 39 1.27 -4.74 3.98
N GLN A 40 1.33 -3.43 4.24
CA GLN A 40 1.77 -2.92 5.55
C GLN A 40 0.85 -3.41 6.68
N ARG A 41 -0.47 -3.47 6.44
CA ARG A 41 -1.42 -4.02 7.41
C ARG A 41 -1.23 -5.52 7.61
N SER A 42 -1.02 -6.29 6.54
CA SER A 42 -0.87 -7.74 6.64
C SER A 42 0.36 -8.15 7.44
N GLN A 43 1.46 -7.41 7.34
CA GLN A 43 2.67 -7.69 8.14
C GLN A 43 2.50 -7.45 9.64
N ASN A 44 1.48 -6.68 10.03
CA ASN A 44 1.16 -6.35 11.41
C ASN A 44 -0.22 -6.89 11.83
N ALA A 45 -0.74 -7.89 11.12
CA ALA A 45 -2.06 -8.45 11.40
C ALA A 45 -2.06 -9.26 12.71
N SER A 46 -3.12 -9.07 13.51
CA SER A 46 -3.41 -9.86 14.70
C SER A 46 -4.42 -10.96 14.38
N ILE A 47 -4.52 -11.98 15.24
CA ILE A 47 -5.66 -12.91 15.24
C ILE A 47 -7.00 -12.19 15.35
N ASP A 48 -7.00 -10.99 15.95
CA ASP A 48 -8.18 -10.14 16.07
C ASP A 48 -8.66 -9.57 14.72
N ASP A 49 -7.76 -9.40 13.74
CA ASP A 49 -8.11 -8.99 12.38
C ASP A 49 -8.78 -10.12 11.58
N VAL A 50 -8.73 -11.36 12.06
CA VAL A 50 -9.37 -12.52 11.44
C VAL A 50 -10.80 -12.65 11.99
N PRO A 51 -11.83 -12.70 11.13
CA PRO A 51 -13.20 -12.98 11.55
C PRO A 51 -13.29 -14.29 12.36
N GLN A 52 -14.04 -14.30 13.46
CA GLN A 52 -14.11 -15.46 14.36
C GLN A 52 -14.40 -16.79 13.65
N SER A 53 -15.28 -16.77 12.64
CA SER A 53 -15.64 -17.95 11.85
C SER A 53 -14.48 -18.57 11.07
N LYS A 54 -13.40 -17.81 10.81
CA LYS A 54 -12.23 -18.26 10.04
C LYS A 54 -11.01 -18.58 10.91
N ARG A 55 -11.06 -18.30 12.22
CA ARG A 55 -9.90 -18.50 13.12
C ARG A 55 -9.53 -19.97 13.33
N GLY A 56 -10.49 -20.89 13.16
CA GLY A 56 -10.23 -22.34 13.29
C GLY A 56 -9.53 -22.97 12.09
N GLU A 57 -9.31 -22.21 11.01
CA GLU A 57 -8.62 -22.66 9.79
C GLU A 57 -7.12 -22.26 9.75
N LEU A 58 -6.64 -21.55 10.78
CA LEU A 58 -5.24 -21.11 10.92
C LEU A 58 -4.39 -22.16 11.65
#